data_AF-A0A6I5RI73-F1
#
_entry.id   AF-A0A6I5RI73-F1
#
_cell.length_a   1.000
_cell.length_b   1.000
_cell.length_c   1.000
_cell.angle_alpha   90.00
_cell.angle_beta   90.00
_cell.angle_gamma   90.00
#
_symmetry.space_group_name_H-M   'P 1'
#
loop_
_entity.id
_entity.type
_entity.pdbx_description
1 polymer ?
#
loop_
_entity_poly.entity_id
_entity_poly.type
_entity_poly.pdbx_seq_one_letter_code
_entity_poly.pdbx_strand_id
1 'polypeptide(L)' 'LETNVPGIFAVGDVRHGSIKRVASGVGEGSICVQFVHRYLSNL' A
#
# COMPACT_ATOMS: atom_id res chain seq x y z
N LEU A 1 -1.35 -4.69 -1.91
CA LEU A 1 -0.81 -3.54 -1.13
C LEU A 1 -0.08 -4.10 0.07
N GLU A 2 -0.74 -4.92 0.89
CA GLU A 2 -0.05 -5.72 1.90
C GLU A 2 0.87 -6.78 1.26
N THR A 3 2.02 -7.00 1.88
CA THR A 3 2.98 -8.04 1.49
C THR A 3 2.66 -9.35 2.21
N ASN A 4 3.53 -10.37 2.08
CA ASN A 4 3.41 -11.60 2.85
C ASN A 4 3.79 -11.43 4.34
N VAL A 5 4.36 -10.29 4.72
CA VAL A 5 4.63 -9.95 6.13
C VAL A 5 3.49 -9.05 6.63
N PRO A 6 2.73 -9.47 7.65
CA PRO A 6 1.62 -8.68 8.18
C PRO A 6 2.05 -7.27 8.60
N GLY A 7 1.26 -6.27 8.22
CA GLY A 7 1.55 -4.87 8.55
C GLY A 7 2.64 -4.21 7.68
N ILE A 8 3.29 -4.95 6.77
CA ILE A 8 4.19 -4.37 5.76
C ILE A 8 3.42 -4.19 4.45
N PHE A 9 3.37 -2.95 3.99
CA PHE A 9 2.68 -2.56 2.76
C PHE A 9 3.65 -1.95 1.74
N ALA A 10 3.44 -2.24 0.47
CA ALA A 10 4.18 -1.68 -0.65
C ALA A 10 3.19 -0.98 -1.61
N VAL A 11 3.57 0.20 -2.12
CA VAL A 11 2.75 1.06 -3.00
C VAL A 11 3.58 1.56 -4.18
N GLY A 12 2.94 1.81 -5.33
CA GLY A 12 3.60 2.42 -6.48
C GLY A 12 4.63 1.51 -7.15
N ASP A 13 5.69 2.11 -7.69
CA ASP A 13 6.55 1.46 -8.69
C ASP A 13 7.41 0.31 -8.19
N VAL A 14 7.54 0.16 -6.87
CA VAL A 14 8.21 -0.99 -6.27
C VAL A 14 7.37 -2.28 -6.40
N ARG A 15 6.05 -2.16 -6.61
CA ARG A 15 5.18 -3.34 -6.73
C ARG A 15 5.32 -4.01 -8.09
N HIS A 16 5.31 -5.34 -8.07
CA HIS A 16 5.11 -6.13 -9.27
C HIS A 16 3.77 -5.80 -9.92
N GLY A 17 3.77 -5.61 -11.24
CA GLY A 17 2.57 -5.27 -12.01
C GLY A 17 2.02 -3.86 -11.78
N SER A 18 2.79 -2.95 -11.15
CA SER A 18 2.33 -1.58 -10.96
C SER A 18 2.20 -0.83 -12.29
N ILE A 19 1.22 0.07 -12.35
CA ILE A 19 1.13 1.04 -13.43
C ILE A 19 2.12 2.17 -13.11
N LYS A 20 3.20 2.27 -13.89
CA LYS A 20 4.33 3.20 -13.71
C LYS A 20 3.94 4.67 -13.97
N ARG A 21 3.00 5.19 -13.18
CA ARG A 21 2.45 6.54 -13.27
C ARG A 21 2.27 7.12 -11.87
N VAL A 22 2.65 8.39 -11.73
CA VAL A 22 2.55 9.15 -10.47
C VAL A 22 1.15 9.06 -9.86
N ALA A 23 0.11 9.31 -10.66
CA ALA A 23 -1.27 9.28 -10.17
C ALA A 23 -1.68 7.91 -9.60
N SER A 24 -1.20 6.80 -10.20
CA SER A 24 -1.46 5.45 -9.70
C SER A 24 -0.78 5.22 -8.35
N GLY A 25 0.51 5.59 -8.23
CA GLY A 25 1.26 5.47 -6.98
C GLY A 25 0.66 6.31 -5.85
N VAL A 26 0.23 7.54 -6.15
CA VAL A 26 -0.45 8.42 -5.19
C VAL A 26 -1.77 7.80 -4.73
N GLY A 27 -2.60 7.30 -5.65
CA GLY A 27 -3.86 6.64 -5.31
C GLY A 27 -3.67 5.41 -4.44
N GLU A 28 -2.70 4.55 -4.78
CA GLU A 28 -2.32 3.39 -3.97
C GLU A 28 -1.83 3.79 -2.57
N GLY A 29 -1.00 4.82 -2.47
CA GLY A 29 -0.52 5.37 -1.21
C GLY A 29 -1.66 5.87 -0.30
N SER A 30 -2.63 6.57 -0.87
CA SER A 30 -3.81 7.03 -0.13
C SER A 30 -4.61 5.88 0.48
N ILE A 31 -4.76 4.76 -0.24
CA ILE A 31 -5.47 3.56 0.26
C ILE A 31 -4.63 2.86 1.33
N CYS A 32 -3.31 2.80 1.14
CA CYS A 32 -2.38 2.18 2.08
C CYS A 32 -2.47 2.78 3.48
N VAL A 33 -2.68 4.10 3.61
CA VAL A 33 -2.83 4.76 4.91
C VAL A 33 -4.02 4.20 5.69
N GLN A 34 -5.16 3.97 5.03
CA GLN A 34 -6.34 3.35 5.66
C GLN A 34 -6.05 1.93 6.15
N PHE A 35 -5.27 1.16 5.39
CA PHE A 35 -4.86 -0.18 5.80
C PHE A 35 -3.90 -0.17 7.00
N VAL A 36 -2.99 0.79 7.07
CA VAL A 36 -2.13 0.99 8.25
C VAL A 36 -2.99 1.28 9.48
N HIS A 37 -3.94 2.22 9.39
CA HIS A 37 -4.84 2.50 10.52
C HIS A 37 -5.64 1.29 10.96
N ARG A 38 -6.17 0.50 10.01
CA ARG A 38 -6.91 -0.72 10.31
C ARG A 38 -6.03 -1.82 10.92
N TYR A 39 -4.78 -1.96 10.46
CA TYR A 39 -3.85 -2.92 11.03
C TYR A 39 -3.54 -2.54 12.48
N LEU A 40 -3.23 -1.25 12.72
CA LEU A 40 -2.93 -0.73 14.05
C LEU A 40 -4.12 -0.78 15.02
N SER A 41 -5.36 -0.66 14.53
CA SER A 41 -6.55 -0.79 15.37
C SER A 41 -6.85 -2.21 15.85
N ASN A 42 -6.23 -3.22 15.20
CA ASN A 42 -6.45 -4.63 15.47
C ASN A 42 -5.23 -5.32 16.09
N LEU A 43 -4.21 -4.54 16.47
CA LEU A 43 -3.13 -4.98 17.37
C LEU A 43 -3.65 -5.01 18.81
#